data_AF-X0SBI6-F1
#
_entry.id   AF-X0SBI6-F1
#
_cell.length_a   1.000
_cell.length_b   1.000
_cell.length_c   1.000
_cell.angle_alpha   90.00
_cell.angle_beta   90.00
_cell.angle_gamma   90.00
#
_symmetry.space_group_name_H-M   'P 1'
#
loop_
_entity.id
_entity.type
_entity.pdbx_description
1 polymer ?
#
loop_
_entity_poly.entity_id
_entity_poly.type
_entity_poly.pdbx_seq_one_letter_code
_entity_poly.pdbx_strand_id
1 'polypeptide(L)' 'MRVYLIAIDTLRADYLHCYGYPRTTSPNLDKLAADGTVFEYCITPATHIGYRSRGQITHGCSSIETPRAQALARRPLTWT' A
#
# COMPACT_ATOMS: atom_id res chain seq x y z
N MET A 1 22.45 6.97 9.45
CA MET A 1 21.22 7.26 8.67
C MET A 1 20.10 6.38 9.19
N ARG A 2 18.88 6.92 9.38
CA ARG A 2 17.70 6.19 9.89
C ARG A 2 16.55 6.38 8.90
N VAL A 3 15.72 5.36 8.73
CA VAL A 3 14.58 5.36 7.79
C VAL A 3 13.31 5.04 8.57
N TYR A 4 12.24 5.80 8.28
CA TYR A 4 10.92 5.61 8.88
C TYR A 4 9.91 5.34 7.77
N LEU A 5 9.22 4.19 7.84
CA LEU A 5 8.14 3.81 6.93
C LEU A 5 6.82 3.93 7.67
N ILE A 6 5.98 4.89 7.27
CA ILE A 6 4.65 5.11 7.83
C ILE A 6 3.63 4.64 6.80
N ALA A 7 2.82 3.65 7.18
CA ALA A 7 1.72 3.15 6.38
C ALA A 7 0.41 3.35 7.15
N ILE A 8 -0.60 3.90 6.48
CA ILE A 8 -1.90 4.22 7.07
C ILE A 8 -2.94 3.30 6.42
N ASP A 9 -3.78 2.68 7.24
CA ASP A 9 -4.82 1.77 6.76
C ASP A 9 -6.03 2.56 6.25
N THR A 10 -6.68 2.04 5.20
CA THR A 10 -7.91 2.59 4.57
C THR A 10 -7.89 4.08 4.18
N LEU A 11 -6.72 4.73 4.15
CA LEU A 11 -6.60 6.13 3.77
C LEU A 11 -6.67 6.31 2.25
N ARG A 12 -7.59 7.15 1.79
CA ARG A 12 -7.75 7.50 0.38
C ARG A 12 -7.03 8.82 0.08
N ALA A 13 -6.34 8.88 -1.07
CA ALA A 13 -5.53 10.03 -1.43
C ALA A 13 -6.36 11.32 -1.60
N ASP A 14 -7.54 11.24 -2.19
CA ASP A 14 -8.45 12.39 -2.43
C ASP A 14 -9.06 13.00 -1.16
N TYR A 15 -8.78 12.44 0.03
CA TYR A 15 -9.19 13.01 1.33
C TYR A 15 -8.06 13.76 2.05
N LEU A 16 -6.89 13.87 1.42
CA LEU A 16 -5.74 14.61 1.94
C LEU A 16 -5.64 15.99 1.30
N HIS A 17 -5.37 17.00 2.12
CA HIS A 17 -5.26 18.39 1.65
C HIS A 17 -4.10 18.56 0.66
N CYS A 18 -2.96 17.91 0.91
CA CYS A 18 -1.83 17.87 -0.03
C CYS A 18 -2.15 17.24 -1.40
N TYR A 19 -3.26 16.51 -1.53
CA TYR A 19 -3.76 15.97 -2.80
C TYR A 19 -4.95 16.77 -3.37
N GLY A 20 -5.24 17.96 -2.81
CA GLY A 20 -6.28 18.87 -3.29
C GLY A 20 -7.60 18.79 -2.53
N TYR A 21 -7.67 18.08 -1.39
CA TYR A 21 -8.89 18.06 -0.58
C TYR A 21 -9.16 19.45 0.03
N PRO A 22 -10.39 20.02 -0.07
CA PRO A 22 -10.65 21.41 0.32
C PRO A 22 -10.47 21.72 1.81
N ARG A 23 -10.55 20.70 2.67
CA ARG A 23 -10.41 20.86 4.13
C ARG A 23 -8.99 20.50 4.54
N THR A 24 -8.40 21.28 5.43
CA THR A 24 -7.10 20.99 6.04
C THR A 24 -7.22 19.85 7.06
N THR A 25 -7.38 18.61 6.58
CA THR A 25 -7.54 17.40 7.40
C THR A 25 -6.21 16.83 7.88
N SER A 26 -5.10 17.21 7.24
CA SER A 26 -3.81 16.52 7.38
C SER A 26 -2.60 17.46 7.51
N PRO A 27 -2.60 18.47 8.40
CA PRO A 27 -1.58 19.52 8.43
C PRO A 27 -0.13 19.01 8.62
N ASN A 28 0.07 17.88 9.30
CA ASN A 28 1.41 17.30 9.46
C ASN A 28 1.89 16.59 8.18
N LEU A 29 0.98 15.93 7.44
CA LEU A 29 1.31 15.34 6.15
C LEU A 29 1.54 16.44 5.10
N ASP A 30 0.82 17.56 5.19
CA ASP A 30 1.00 18.69 4.29
C ASP A 30 2.39 19.33 4.45
N LYS A 31 2.89 19.46 5.68
CA LYS A 31 4.28 19.90 5.95
C LYS A 31 5.29 18.92 5.36
N LEU A 32 5.09 17.63 5.56
CA LEU A 32 5.96 16.60 4.99
C LEU A 32 5.95 16.61 3.45
N ALA A 33 4.79 16.88 2.84
CA ALA A 33 4.64 17.01 1.41
C ALA A 33 5.37 18.26 0.87
N ALA A 34 5.32 19.38 1.60
CA ALA A 34 6.00 20.62 1.23
C ALA A 34 7.53 20.51 1.28
N ASP A 35 8.06 19.77 2.26
CA ASP A 35 9.50 19.55 2.44
C ASP A 35 10.02 18.35 1.62
N GLY A 36 9.14 17.60 0.96
CA GLY A 36 9.42 16.31 0.34
C GLY A 36 8.99 16.21 -1.12
N THR A 37 8.64 14.99 -1.54
CA THR A 37 8.13 14.71 -2.89
C THR A 37 6.81 13.98 -2.77
N VAL A 38 5.79 14.49 -3.46
CA VAL A 38 4.47 13.87 -3.56
C VAL A 38 4.40 13.05 -4.84
N PHE A 39 3.96 11.80 -4.72
CA PHE A 39 3.69 10.96 -5.88
C PHE A 39 2.20 11.02 -6.23
N GLU A 40 1.89 11.55 -7.40
CA GLU A 40 0.51 11.59 -7.94
C GLU A 40 0.00 10.18 -8.30
N TYR A 41 0.91 9.33 -8.80
CA TYR A 41 0.62 7.96 -9.23
C TYR A 41 1.34 6.94 -8.34
N CYS A 42 0.76 6.64 -7.18
CA CYS A 42 1.24 5.60 -6.26
C CYS A 42 0.20 4.48 -6.17
N ILE A 43 0.37 3.42 -6.97
CA ILE A 43 -0.63 2.37 -7.14
C ILE A 43 -0.26 1.14 -6.30
N THR A 44 -1.22 0.66 -5.50
CA THR A 44 -1.07 -0.62 -4.79
C THR A 44 -1.18 -1.79 -5.78
N PRO A 45 -0.28 -2.79 -5.71
CA PRO A 45 -0.36 -3.98 -6.54
C PRO A 45 -1.49 -4.94 -6.13
N ALA A 46 -2.18 -4.68 -5.02
CA ALA A 46 -3.32 -5.47 -4.56
C ALA A 46 -4.46 -4.55 -4.09
N THR A 47 -5.70 -4.91 -4.44
CA THR A 47 -6.92 -4.15 -4.11
C THR A 47 -7.37 -4.31 -2.66
N HIS A 48 -6.93 -5.37 -1.97
CA HIS A 48 -7.36 -5.66 -0.61
C HIS A 48 -6.33 -5.21 0.42
N ILE A 49 -6.82 -4.57 1.47
CA ILE A 49 -6.08 -4.32 2.70
C ILE A 49 -5.89 -5.66 3.41
N GLY A 50 -4.63 -6.06 3.61
CA GLY A 50 -4.30 -7.30 4.30
C GLY A 50 -2.93 -7.86 3.92
N TYR A 51 -2.77 -9.18 4.10
CA TYR A 51 -1.50 -9.89 3.88
C TYR A 51 -0.91 -9.64 2.48
N ARG A 52 -1.76 -9.37 1.47
CA ARG A 52 -1.33 -9.19 0.07
C ARG A 52 -0.75 -7.81 -0.22
N SER A 53 -1.31 -6.70 0.27
CA SER A 53 -0.72 -5.37 0.07
C SER A 53 0.42 -5.09 1.05
N ARG A 54 0.26 -5.47 2.33
CA ARG A 54 1.26 -5.20 3.38
C ARG A 54 2.50 -6.08 3.26
N GLY A 55 2.34 -7.34 2.84
CA GLY A 55 3.46 -8.24 2.54
C GLY A 55 4.33 -7.70 1.40
N GLN A 56 3.71 -7.08 0.38
CA GLN A 56 4.42 -6.49 -0.76
C GLN A 56 5.21 -5.24 -0.38
N ILE A 57 4.65 -4.35 0.44
CA ILE A 57 5.37 -3.15 0.91
C ILE A 57 6.60 -3.53 1.76
N THR A 58 6.50 -4.62 2.52
CA THR A 58 7.55 -5.04 3.47
C THR A 58 8.62 -5.93 2.83
N HIS A 59 8.27 -6.76 1.86
CA HIS A 59 9.17 -7.76 1.27
C HIS A 59 9.47 -7.51 -0.22
N GLY A 60 8.78 -6.56 -0.86
CA GLY A 60 8.97 -6.23 -2.28
C GLY A 60 8.52 -7.31 -3.26
N CYS A 61 7.86 -8.37 -2.79
CA CYS A 61 7.51 -9.55 -3.58
C CYS A 61 5.99 -9.75 -3.63
N SER A 62 5.44 -10.00 -4.82
CA SER A 62 4.01 -10.17 -4.99
C SER A 62 3.52 -11.41 -4.26
N SER A 63 2.30 -11.34 -3.73
CA SER A 63 1.73 -12.45 -2.95
C SER A 63 1.48 -13.73 -3.78
N ILE A 64 1.55 -13.67 -5.11
CA ILE A 64 1.52 -14.82 -6.03
C ILE A 64 2.89 -15.50 -6.19
N GLU A 65 3.98 -14.77 -5.95
CA GLU A 65 5.35 -15.29 -6.03
C GLU A 65 5.77 -16.03 -4.76
N THR A 66 4.98 -15.95 -3.69
CA THR A 66 5.28 -16.68 -2.45
C THR A 66 5.24 -18.20 -2.68
N PRO A 67 6.18 -18.99 -2.11
CA PRO A 67 6.21 -20.44 -2.27
C PRO A 67 4.89 -21.13 -1.89
N ARG A 68 4.19 -20.61 -0.88
CA ARG A 68 2.87 -21.09 -0.46
C ARG A 68 1.80 -20.88 -1.54
N ALA A 69 1.80 -19.74 -2.23
CA ALA A 69 0.85 -19.47 -3.30
C ALA A 69 1.10 -20.38 -4.51
N GLN A 70 2.37 -20.60 -4.88
CA GLN A 70 2.75 -21.53 -5.95
C GLN A 70 2.39 -22.98 -5.62
N ALA A 71 2.55 -23.40 -4.35
CA ALA A 71 2.16 -24.73 -3.88
C ALA A 71 0.64 -24.94 -3.91
N LEU A 72 -0.15 -23.92 -3.54
CA LEU A 72 -1.62 -23.97 -3.60
C LEU A 72 -2.13 -24.03 -5.04
N ALA A 73 -1.50 -23.29 -5.97
CA ALA A 73 -1.86 -23.30 -7.39
C ALA A 73 -1.62 -24.66 -8.07
N ARG A 74 -0.75 -25.51 -7.52
CA ARG A 74 -0.48 -26.86 -8.01
C ARG A 74 -1.39 -27.93 -7.41
N ARG A 75 -2.31 -27.57 -6.50
CA ARG A 75 -3.25 -28.55 -5.93
C ARG A 75 -4.29 -28.93 -7.00
N PRO A 76 -4.51 -30.23 -7.25
CA PRO A 76 -5.58 -30.66 -8.14
C PRO A 76 -6.93 -30.15 -7.61
N LEU A 77 -7.75 -29.57 -8.50
CA LEU A 77 -9.10 -29.11 -8.19
C LEU A 77 -10.03 -30.32 -8.00
N THR A 78 -9.96 -30.95 -6.84
CA THR A 78 -10.91 -31.99 -6.44
C THR A 78 -12.10 -31.32 -5.74
N TRP A 79 -13.20 -31.13 -6.48
CA TRP A 79 -14.48 -30.67 -5.95
C TRP A 79 -15.34 -31.86 -5.49
N THR A 80 -14.91 -32.55 -4.42
CA THR A 80 -15.73 -33.57 -3.74
C THR A 80 -16.41 -32.98 -2.52
#